data_AF-A0A936PG94-F1
#
_entry.id   AF-A0A936PG94-F1
#
_cell.length_a   1.000
_cell.length_b   1.000
_cell.length_c   1.000
_cell.angle_alpha   90.00
_cell.angle_beta   90.00
_cell.angle_gamma   90.00
#
_symmetry.space_group_name_H-M   'P 1'
#
loop_
_entity.id
_entity.type
_entity.pdbx_description
1 polymer ?
#
loop_
_entity_poly.entity_id
_entity_poly.type
_entity_poly.pdbx_seq_one_letter_code
_entity_poly.pdbx_strand_id
1 'polypeptide(L)'
;MLVAQCSEASNGQARSHRGYVNSWRGQHMETEFDFQEWALLAKESPEAFERRRREAIQHFLDASDEEQRRLGRSLQREIDHEIRHAGSPQAAMSAIARMMWNQVAFLGEELDALSACMREFETSANLGADRLALALRADTGAA
;
A
#
# COMPACT_ATOMS: atom_id res chain seq x y z
N MET A 1 -1.11 -32.91 -2.17
CA MET A 1 -0.12 -32.88 -1.08
C MET A 1 -0.24 -31.49 -0.45
N LEU A 2 -0.73 -31.48 0.80
CA LEU A 2 -0.84 -30.37 1.75
C LEU A 2 -1.74 -29.17 1.42
N VAL A 3 -3.02 -29.37 1.73
CA VAL A 3 -3.88 -28.35 2.34
C VAL A 3 -3.25 -27.95 3.67
N ALA A 4 -2.81 -26.70 3.83
CA ALA A 4 -2.37 -26.17 5.12
C ALA A 4 -3.54 -25.42 5.77
N GLN A 5 -4.19 -26.10 6.72
CA GLN A 5 -5.13 -25.51 7.67
C GLN A 5 -4.39 -24.46 8.50
N CYS A 6 -4.81 -23.20 8.43
CA CYS A 6 -4.41 -22.18 9.40
C CYS A 6 -5.16 -22.45 10.72
N SER A 7 -4.45 -23.05 11.66
CA SER A 7 -4.87 -23.28 13.04
C SER A 7 -4.96 -21.96 13.80
N GLU A 8 -6.11 -21.70 14.40
CA GLU A 8 -6.30 -20.65 15.39
C GLU A 8 -5.43 -20.93 16.62
N ALA A 9 -4.49 -20.01 16.91
CA ALA A 9 -3.86 -19.90 18.21
C ALA A 9 -4.15 -18.50 18.75
N SER A 10 -4.96 -18.51 19.80
CA SER A 10 -5.51 -17.35 20.48
C SER A 10 -4.46 -16.66 21.36
N ASN A 11 -4.66 -15.35 21.51
CA ASN A 11 -4.41 -14.53 22.69
C ASN A 11 -3.10 -13.71 22.74
N GLY A 12 -3.26 -12.39 22.64
CA GLY A 12 -2.21 -11.40 22.92
C GLY A 12 -2.36 -10.13 22.10
N GLN A 13 -3.20 -9.19 22.57
CA GLN A 13 -3.26 -7.81 22.10
C GLN A 13 -3.67 -7.61 20.62
N ALA A 14 -4.98 -7.71 20.34
CA ALA A 14 -5.56 -7.16 19.12
C ALA A 14 -5.48 -5.62 19.15
N ARG A 15 -4.30 -5.07 18.83
CA ARG A 15 -4.17 -3.64 18.52
C ARG A 15 -5.03 -3.38 17.30
N SER A 16 -6.05 -2.55 17.50
CA SER A 16 -6.99 -2.08 16.49
C SER A 16 -6.25 -1.37 15.34
N HIS A 17 -5.79 -2.13 14.35
CA HIS A 17 -5.32 -1.62 13.05
C HIS A 17 -6.45 -1.60 12.01
N ARG A 18 -7.71 -1.42 12.46
CA ARG A 18 -8.90 -1.28 11.61
C ARG A 18 -9.12 0.17 11.12
N GLY A 19 -8.06 0.99 11.11
CA GLY A 19 -8.13 2.41 10.75
C GLY A 19 -7.78 2.72 9.29
N TYR A 20 -6.84 1.99 8.68
CA TYR A 20 -6.26 2.40 7.40
C TYR A 20 -7.00 1.89 6.15
N VAL A 21 -7.81 0.83 6.26
CA VAL A 21 -8.55 0.27 5.11
C VAL A 21 -9.94 0.90 4.94
N ASN A 22 -10.44 1.65 5.94
CA ASN A 22 -11.83 2.12 5.95
C ASN A 22 -12.05 3.53 5.41
N SER A 23 -10.99 4.28 5.05
CA SER A 23 -11.15 5.60 4.41
C SER A 23 -11.69 5.53 2.98
N TRP A 24 -11.52 4.40 2.29
CA TRP A 24 -12.08 4.17 0.95
C TRP A 24 -13.55 3.75 0.97
N ARG A 25 -14.13 3.55 2.17
CA ARG A 25 -15.52 3.12 2.38
C ARG A 25 -16.40 4.27 2.89
N GLY A 26 -16.08 5.50 2.47
CA GLY A 26 -16.66 6.74 3.00
C GLY A 26 -17.49 7.57 2.03
N GLN A 27 -17.74 7.10 0.80
CA GLN A 27 -18.68 7.75 -0.12
C GLN A 27 -19.42 6.67 -0.92
N HIS A 28 -20.74 6.59 -0.75
CA HIS A 28 -21.62 5.80 -1.61
C HIS A 28 -21.42 6.22 -3.07
N MET A 29 -20.72 5.43 -3.88
CA MET A 29 -20.95 5.43 -5.32
C MET A 29 -22.17 4.55 -5.60
N GLU A 30 -23.37 5.10 -5.39
CA GLU A 30 -24.62 4.56 -5.96
C GLU A 30 -24.74 4.92 -7.45
N THR A 31 -23.67 4.66 -8.20
CA THR A 31 -23.73 4.41 -9.63
C THR A 31 -23.09 3.05 -9.80
N GLU A 32 -23.93 2.03 -9.96
CA GLU A 32 -23.50 0.69 -10.30
C GLU A 32 -22.58 0.79 -11.52
N PHE A 33 -21.28 0.54 -11.32
CA PHE A 33 -20.33 0.52 -12.43
C PHE A 33 -20.69 -0.66 -13.32
N ASP A 34 -21.25 -0.39 -14.50
CA ASP A 34 -21.65 -1.43 -15.43
C ASP A 34 -20.43 -1.98 -16.18
N PHE A 35 -19.87 -3.07 -15.65
CA PHE A 35 -18.75 -3.76 -16.28
C PHE A 35 -19.07 -4.29 -17.69
N GLN A 36 -20.32 -4.66 -17.95
CA GLN A 36 -20.71 -5.22 -19.24
C GLN A 36 -20.79 -4.14 -20.31
N GLU A 37 -21.30 -2.96 -19.97
CA GLU A 37 -21.28 -1.80 -20.86
C GLU A 37 -19.85 -1.44 -21.27
N TRP A 38 -18.93 -1.38 -20.30
CA TRP A 38 -17.53 -1.03 -20.58
C TRP A 38 -16.79 -2.12 -21.37
N ALA A 39 -17.06 -3.39 -21.10
CA ALA A 39 -16.49 -4.51 -21.85
C ALA A 39 -16.99 -4.53 -23.30
N LEU A 40 -18.28 -4.28 -23.53
CA LEU A 40 -18.85 -4.14 -24.87
C LEU A 40 -18.22 -2.95 -25.60
N LEU A 41 -18.12 -1.80 -24.94
CA LEU A 41 -17.51 -0.60 -25.52
C LEU A 41 -16.05 -0.82 -25.91
N ALA A 42 -15.26 -1.50 -25.06
CA ALA A 42 -13.87 -1.84 -25.37
C ALA A 42 -13.73 -2.75 -26.61
N LYS A 43 -14.70 -3.65 -26.81
CA LYS A 43 -14.73 -4.57 -27.94
C LYS A 43 -15.18 -3.89 -29.24
N GLU A 44 -16.21 -3.04 -29.15
CA GLU A 44 -16.84 -2.41 -30.32
C GLU A 44 -16.11 -1.15 -30.77
N SER A 45 -15.61 -0.34 -29.83
CA SER A 45 -14.91 0.91 -30.10
C SER A 45 -13.81 1.17 -29.06
N PRO A 46 -12.61 0.61 -29.27
CA PRO A 46 -11.46 0.82 -28.36
C PRO A 46 -11.15 2.31 -28.11
N GLU A 47 -11.30 3.16 -29.12
CA GLU A 47 -11.07 4.60 -28.99
C GLU A 47 -12.13 5.29 -28.11
N ALA A 48 -13.39 4.88 -28.21
CA ALA A 48 -14.46 5.40 -27.36
C ALA A 48 -14.30 4.94 -25.91
N PHE A 49 -13.87 3.68 -25.71
CA PHE A 49 -13.49 3.18 -24.40
C PHE A 49 -12.37 4.01 -23.79
N GLU A 50 -11.26 4.23 -24.51
CA GLU A 50 -10.13 5.00 -23.99
C GLU A 50 -10.47 6.46 -23.68
N ARG A 51 -11.41 7.05 -24.44
CA ARG A 51 -11.93 8.38 -24.13
C ARG A 51 -12.74 8.36 -22.83
N ARG A 52 -13.71 7.44 -22.70
CA ARG A 52 -14.55 7.32 -21.51
C ARG A 52 -13.75 6.96 -20.25
N ARG A 53 -12.72 6.12 -20.39
CA ARG A 53 -11.75 5.80 -19.31
C ARG A 53 -11.07 7.07 -18.79
N ARG A 54 -10.53 7.90 -19.69
CA ARG A 54 -9.87 9.15 -19.32
C ARG A 54 -10.81 10.14 -18.65
N GLU A 55 -12.05 10.25 -19.14
CA GLU A 55 -13.08 11.10 -18.53
C GLU A 55 -13.42 10.66 -17.10
N ALA A 56 -13.64 9.36 -16.88
CA ALA A 56 -13.92 8.81 -15.55
C ALA A 56 -12.75 9.05 -14.56
N ILE A 57 -11.52 8.83 -15.02
CA ILE A 57 -10.31 9.10 -14.22
C ILE A 57 -10.19 10.60 -13.90
N GLN A 58 -10.41 11.47 -14.89
CA GLN A 58 -10.30 12.90 -14.69
C GLN A 58 -11.35 13.41 -13.71
N HIS A 59 -12.59 12.92 -13.81
CA HIS A 59 -13.66 13.21 -12.85
C HIS A 59 -13.28 12.79 -11.41
N PHE A 60 -12.72 11.59 -11.24
CA PHE A 60 -12.22 11.13 -9.94
C PHE A 60 -11.12 12.06 -9.40
N LEU A 61 -10.15 12.44 -10.24
CA LEU A 61 -9.05 13.32 -9.84
C LEU A 61 -9.54 14.72 -9.47
N ASP A 62 -10.54 15.25 -10.18
CA ASP A 62 -11.10 16.58 -9.91
C ASP A 62 -11.92 16.63 -8.63
N ALA A 63 -12.50 15.50 -8.21
CA ALA A 63 -13.15 15.34 -6.91
C ALA A 63 -12.18 15.11 -5.74
N SER A 64 -10.89 14.88 -6.02
CA SER A 64 -9.86 14.59 -5.00
C SER A 64 -9.24 15.86 -4.43
N ASP A 65 -8.68 15.77 -3.21
CA ASP A 65 -7.87 16.87 -2.65
C ASP A 65 -6.58 17.11 -3.45
N GLU A 66 -5.88 18.21 -3.17
CA GLU A 66 -4.68 18.60 -3.93
C GLU A 66 -3.57 17.55 -3.90
N GLU A 67 -3.35 16.91 -2.76
CA GLU A 67 -2.29 15.92 -2.60
C GLU A 67 -2.64 14.64 -3.36
N GLN A 68 -3.85 14.13 -3.15
CA GLN A 68 -4.38 12.94 -3.83
C GLN A 68 -4.41 13.15 -5.34
N ARG A 69 -4.85 14.32 -5.81
CA ARG A 69 -4.89 14.66 -7.23
C ARG A 69 -3.49 14.73 -7.83
N ARG A 70 -2.51 15.32 -7.14
CA ARG A 70 -1.12 15.37 -7.60
C ARG A 70 -0.53 13.97 -7.74
N LEU A 71 -0.66 13.14 -6.71
CA LEU A 71 -0.16 11.76 -6.71
C LEU A 71 -0.87 10.91 -7.78
N GLY A 72 -2.20 11.02 -7.85
CA GLY A 72 -3.02 10.31 -8.83
C GLY A 72 -2.67 10.68 -10.27
N ARG A 73 -2.39 11.96 -10.57
CA ARG A 73 -1.90 12.39 -11.90
C ARG A 73 -0.54 11.79 -12.24
N SER A 74 0.37 11.66 -11.26
CA SER A 74 1.66 11.01 -11.49
C SER A 74 1.46 9.53 -11.83
N LEU A 75 0.72 8.82 -10.99
CA LEU A 75 0.45 7.39 -11.18
C LEU A 75 -0.23 7.11 -12.53
N GLN A 76 -1.21 7.93 -12.92
CA GLN A 76 -1.88 7.73 -14.21
C GLN A 76 -0.97 7.94 -15.42
N ARG A 77 0.01 8.86 -15.33
CA ARG A 77 1.01 9.01 -16.41
C ARG A 77 1.87 7.75 -16.55
N GLU A 78 2.22 7.11 -15.44
CA GLU A 78 3.00 5.87 -15.44
C GLU A 78 2.17 4.70 -15.99
N ILE A 79 0.91 4.57 -15.58
CA ILE A 79 -0.02 3.57 -16.11
C ILE A 79 -0.21 3.75 -17.63
N ASP A 80 -0.48 4.97 -18.08
CA ASP A 80 -0.64 5.26 -19.50
C ASP A 80 0.64 5.02 -20.29
N HIS A 81 1.82 5.19 -19.68
CA HIS A 81 3.09 4.81 -20.28
C HIS A 81 3.16 3.31 -20.49
N GLU A 82 2.91 2.49 -19.47
CA GLU A 82 2.94 1.02 -19.61
C GLU A 82 1.92 0.52 -20.65
N ILE A 83 0.69 1.05 -20.66
CA ILE A 83 -0.34 0.66 -21.63
C ILE A 83 0.15 0.91 -23.06
N ARG A 84 0.77 2.07 -23.34
CA ARG A 84 1.30 2.40 -24.67
C ARG A 84 2.44 1.47 -25.13
N HIS A 85 3.25 0.97 -24.21
CA HIS A 85 4.46 0.19 -24.54
C HIS A 85 4.23 -1.32 -24.55
N ALA A 86 3.18 -1.81 -23.88
CA ALA A 86 2.99 -3.24 -23.68
C ALA A 86 2.58 -4.03 -24.93
N GLY A 87 2.13 -3.35 -26.00
CA GLY A 87 1.79 -3.99 -27.29
C GLY A 87 0.52 -4.87 -27.29
N SER A 88 -0.06 -5.16 -26.12
CA SER A 88 -1.37 -5.80 -25.97
C SER A 88 -2.00 -5.49 -24.60
N PRO A 89 -3.34 -5.56 -24.46
CA PRO A 89 -4.01 -5.35 -23.16
C PRO A 89 -3.53 -6.32 -22.07
N GLN A 90 -3.30 -7.60 -22.42
CA GLN A 90 -2.82 -8.62 -21.48
C GLN A 90 -1.42 -8.29 -20.94
N ALA A 91 -0.53 -7.82 -21.83
CA ALA A 91 0.81 -7.39 -21.46
C ALA A 91 0.75 -6.12 -20.60
N ALA A 92 -0.14 -5.17 -20.92
CA ALA A 92 -0.33 -3.95 -20.13
C ALA A 92 -0.78 -4.28 -18.70
N MET A 93 -1.75 -5.19 -18.56
CA MET A 93 -2.18 -5.68 -17.25
C MET A 93 -1.05 -6.32 -16.45
N SER A 94 -0.24 -7.17 -17.09
CA SER A 94 0.93 -7.78 -16.44
C SER A 94 1.96 -6.73 -15.99
N ALA A 95 2.19 -5.70 -16.82
CA ALA A 95 3.10 -4.61 -16.51
C ALA A 95 2.61 -3.76 -15.32
N ILE A 96 1.33 -3.37 -15.32
CA ILE A 96 0.71 -2.61 -14.23
C ILE A 96 0.71 -3.43 -12.93
N ALA A 97 0.38 -4.73 -12.99
CA ALA A 97 0.42 -5.60 -11.82
C ALA A 97 1.83 -5.69 -11.22
N ARG A 98 2.86 -5.76 -12.07
CA ARG A 98 4.26 -5.74 -11.65
C ARG A 98 4.66 -4.40 -11.01
N MET A 99 4.21 -3.26 -11.53
CA MET A 99 4.45 -1.95 -10.89
C MET A 99 3.87 -1.93 -9.46
N MET A 100 2.63 -2.39 -9.29
CA MET A 100 1.98 -2.46 -7.98
C MET A 100 2.74 -3.38 -7.03
N TRP A 101 3.16 -4.55 -7.52
CA TRP A 101 3.92 -5.52 -6.72
C TRP A 101 5.26 -4.95 -6.26
N ASN A 102 5.98 -4.27 -7.15
CA ASN A 102 7.27 -3.64 -6.82
C ASN A 102 7.10 -2.61 -5.70
N GLN A 103 6.02 -1.83 -5.71
CA GLN A 103 5.77 -0.85 -4.66
C GLN A 103 5.48 -1.52 -3.31
N VAL A 104 4.72 -2.62 -3.31
CA VAL A 104 4.46 -3.40 -2.09
C VAL A 104 5.75 -4.03 -1.55
N ALA A 105 6.58 -4.59 -2.43
CA ALA A 105 7.87 -5.17 -2.06
C ALA A 105 8.79 -4.10 -1.42
N PHE A 106 8.93 -2.94 -2.07
CA PHE A 106 9.71 -1.82 -1.55
C PHE A 106 9.22 -1.37 -0.17
N LEU A 107 7.90 -1.21 0.02
CA LEU A 107 7.35 -0.83 1.32
C LEU A 107 7.60 -1.90 2.40
N GLY A 108 7.60 -3.18 2.02
CA GLY A 108 7.97 -4.28 2.93
C GLY A 108 9.43 -4.19 3.37
N GLU A 109 10.34 -3.99 2.41
CA GLU A 109 11.79 -3.84 2.69
C GLU A 109 12.07 -2.63 3.60
N GLU A 110 11.44 -1.48 3.33
CA GLU A 110 11.59 -0.28 4.18
C GLU A 110 11.03 -0.48 5.59
N LEU A 111 9.90 -1.20 5.73
CA LEU A 111 9.34 -1.52 7.04
C LEU A 111 10.26 -2.45 7.84
N ASP A 112 10.87 -3.43 7.19
CA ASP A 112 11.83 -4.34 7.80
C ASP A 112 13.10 -3.59 8.25
N ALA A 113 13.62 -2.70 7.39
CA ALA A 113 14.78 -1.87 7.71
C ALA A 113 14.52 -0.93 8.90
N LEU A 114 13.37 -0.25 8.91
CA LEU A 114 12.97 0.61 10.03
C LEU A 114 12.81 -0.21 11.32
N SER A 115 12.18 -1.38 11.24
CA SER A 115 11.98 -2.27 12.38
C SER A 115 13.31 -2.76 12.96
N ALA A 116 14.30 -3.07 12.12
CA ALA A 116 15.64 -3.44 12.56
C ALA A 116 16.33 -2.27 13.28
N CYS A 117 16.29 -1.07 12.68
CA CYS A 117 16.87 0.13 13.28
C CYS A 117 16.26 0.46 14.65
N MET A 118 14.93 0.34 14.79
CA MET A 118 14.26 0.55 16.07
C MET A 118 14.72 -0.44 17.15
N ARG A 119 14.91 -1.73 16.80
CA ARG A 119 15.41 -2.74 17.75
C ARG A 119 16.84 -2.46 18.20
N GLU A 120 17.70 -1.99 17.30
CA GLU A 120 19.09 -1.61 17.64
C GLU A 120 19.12 -0.42 18.59
N PHE A 121 18.25 0.57 18.37
CA PHE A 121 18.10 1.71 19.26
C PHE A 121 17.63 1.30 20.65
N GLU A 122 16.59 0.46 20.74
CA GLU A 122 16.09 -0.08 22.02
C GLU A 122 17.19 -0.86 22.76
N THR A 123 17.95 -1.69 22.05
CA THR A 123 19.06 -2.45 22.63
C THR A 123 20.13 -1.51 23.21
N SER A 124 20.49 -0.47 22.47
CA SER A 124 21.48 0.53 22.90
C SER A 124 21.00 1.32 24.12
N ALA A 125 19.72 1.69 24.15
CA ALA A 125 19.10 2.38 25.29
C ALA A 125 19.10 1.50 26.54
N ASN A 126 18.73 0.22 26.43
CA ASN A 126 18.73 -0.73 27.54
C ASN A 126 20.14 -0.96 28.10
N LEU A 127 21.14 -1.14 27.25
CA LEU A 127 22.54 -1.26 27.68
C LEU A 127 23.02 -0.01 28.43
N GLY A 128 22.61 1.19 27.99
CA GLY A 128 22.90 2.44 28.68
C GLY A 128 22.27 2.50 30.08
N ALA A 129 20.99 2.12 30.18
CA ALA A 129 20.26 2.06 31.45
C ALA A 129 20.89 1.05 32.43
N ASP A 130 21.27 -0.14 31.96
CA ASP A 130 21.91 -1.16 32.76
C ASP A 130 23.27 -0.70 33.30
N ARG A 131 24.08 -0.04 32.46
CA ARG A 131 25.37 0.52 32.87
C ARG A 131 25.21 1.60 33.95
N LEU A 132 24.22 2.48 33.80
CA LEU A 132 23.92 3.51 34.80
C LEU A 132 23.45 2.87 36.12
N ALA A 133 22.55 1.89 36.05
CA ALA A 133 22.07 1.17 37.23
C ALA A 133 23.19 0.45 37.96
N LEU A 134 24.16 -0.14 37.24
CA LEU A 134 25.33 -0.78 37.83
C LEU A 134 26.25 0.25 38.52
N ALA A 135 26.49 1.39 37.88
CA ALA A 135 27.31 2.47 38.43
C ALA A 135 26.72 3.04 39.74
N LEU A 136 25.40 3.28 39.76
CA LEU A 136 24.71 3.77 40.95
C LEU A 136 24.77 2.77 42.11
N ARG A 137 24.64 1.47 41.83
CA ARG A 137 24.76 0.41 42.86
C ARG A 137 26.16 0.34 43.46
N ALA A 138 27.19 0.49 42.63
CA ALA A 138 28.58 0.49 43.08
C ALA A 138 28.88 1.66 44.04
N ASP A 139 28.31 2.84 43.79
CA ASP A 139 28.45 4.03 44.65
C ASP A 139 27.74 3.86 46.00
N THR A 140 26.58 3.19 46.03
CA THR A 140 25.81 2.99 47.27
C THR A 140 26.36 1.91 48.20
N GLY A 141 27.29 1.06 47.74
CA GLY A 141 27.90 -0.02 48.54
C GLY A 141 29.24 0.35 49.19
N ALA A 142 29.75 1.56 48.94
CA ALA A 142 31.04 2.05 49.43
C ALA A 142 30.94 3.00 50.65
N ALA A 143 29.77 3.15 51.25
CA ALA A 143 29.50 3.92 52.47
C ALA A 143 29.20 3.00 53.66
#